data_AF-X8CJV0-F1
#
_entry.id   AF-X8CJV0-F1
#
_cell.length_a   1.000
_cell.length_b   1.000
_cell.length_c   1.000
_cell.angle_alpha   90.00
_cell.angle_beta   90.00
_cell.angle_gamma   90.00
#
_symmetry.space_group_name_H-M   'P 1'
#
loop_
_entity.id
_entity.type
_entity.pdbx_description
1 polymer ?
#
loop_
_entity_poly.entity_id
_entity_poly.type
_entity_poly.pdbx_seq_one_letter_code
_entity_poly.pdbx_strand_id
1 'polypeptide(L)'
;MLADRLFHSGEHPVYTVRTVEGLRVTGTANHPLLCLVDVAGVPTLLWKLIDEIKPGDYAVIQRSAFSVDCAGFARGKPEFAPTTYTVGVPGLVRFLEAHHRDPDAQAIADELTDGRFYYAKVASVTDAGVQPVYSLRVDTADHAFITNGFVSHNTEARLTPLAMEMLREIDEETVDFIPNYDGRVQEPTVLPSRFPNLLANGSGGIAVGMATNIPPHNLRELAEAVFWCLDNFDADEEATLKAVTERVKGPTFPPPG
;
A
#
# COMPACT_ATOMS: atom_id res chain seq x y z
N MET A 1 6.27 17.51 -4.21
CA MET A 1 6.60 16.32 -5.04
C MET A 1 5.77 16.41 -6.31
N LEU A 2 6.31 16.02 -7.46
CA LEU A 2 5.61 16.09 -8.75
C LEU A 2 5.16 14.68 -9.14
N ALA A 3 3.96 14.56 -9.71
CA ALA A 3 3.50 13.29 -10.27
C ALA A 3 4.37 12.92 -11.48
N ASP A 4 4.83 11.66 -11.52
CA ASP A 4 5.58 11.11 -12.65
C ASP A 4 4.65 10.71 -13.80
N ARG A 5 3.42 10.27 -13.49
CA ARG A 5 2.42 9.83 -14.48
C ARG A 5 1.01 10.23 -14.08
N LEU A 6 0.20 10.50 -15.10
CA LEU A 6 -1.23 10.81 -15.02
C LEU A 6 -1.98 9.85 -15.95
N PHE A 7 -2.96 9.14 -15.43
CA PHE A 7 -3.82 8.25 -16.19
C PHE A 7 -5.27 8.69 -16.08
N HIS A 8 -5.97 8.79 -17.21
CA HIS A 8 -7.40 9.08 -17.22
C HIS A 8 -8.18 7.81 -16.88
N SER A 9 -8.76 7.75 -15.69
CA SER A 9 -9.45 6.55 -15.16
C SER A 9 -10.93 6.49 -15.53
N GLY A 10 -11.45 7.51 -16.21
CA GLY A 10 -12.85 7.59 -16.64
C GLY A 10 -13.68 8.51 -15.76
N GLU A 11 -14.99 8.46 -15.95
CA GLU A 11 -15.98 9.21 -15.16
C GLU A 11 -16.41 8.38 -13.95
N HIS A 12 -16.23 8.91 -12.74
CA HIS A 12 -16.59 8.20 -11.50
C HIS A 12 -17.32 9.12 -10.51
N PRO A 13 -18.20 8.58 -9.65
CA PRO A 13 -18.71 9.32 -8.50
C PRO A 13 -17.58 9.78 -7.59
N VAL A 14 -17.59 11.04 -7.21
CA VAL A 14 -16.59 11.65 -6.34
C VAL A 14 -17.24 12.35 -5.15
N TYR A 15 -16.46 12.46 -4.08
CA TYR A 15 -16.89 13.10 -2.83
C TYR A 15 -15.84 14.12 -2.40
N THR A 16 -16.30 15.26 -1.88
CA THR A 16 -15.44 16.29 -1.32
C THR A 16 -15.41 16.17 0.19
N VAL A 17 -14.21 15.94 0.73
CA VAL A 17 -13.91 16.09 2.17
C VAL A 17 -13.54 17.55 2.42
N ARG A 18 -14.17 18.18 3.40
CA ARG A 18 -13.90 19.57 3.81
C ARG A 18 -13.58 19.63 5.30
N THR A 19 -12.51 20.34 5.67
CA THR A 19 -12.16 20.60 7.09
C THR A 19 -12.84 21.87 7.62
N VAL A 20 -12.87 22.02 8.94
CA VAL A 20 -13.45 23.20 9.61
C VAL A 20 -12.74 24.50 9.18
N GLU A 21 -11.44 24.42 8.91
CA GLU A 21 -10.59 25.53 8.47
C GLU A 21 -10.76 25.84 6.98
N GLY A 22 -11.59 25.08 6.27
CA GLY A 22 -11.95 25.32 4.87
C GLY A 22 -11.08 24.60 3.84
N LEU A 23 -10.10 23.79 4.26
CA LEU A 23 -9.33 22.92 3.36
C LEU A 23 -10.25 21.87 2.74
N ARG A 24 -9.96 21.48 1.50
CA ARG A 24 -10.77 20.47 0.79
C ARG A 24 -9.96 19.59 -0.14
N VAL A 25 -10.35 18.33 -0.22
CA VAL A 25 -9.87 17.35 -1.21
C VAL A 25 -11.06 16.63 -1.80
N THR A 26 -10.99 16.32 -3.09
CA THR A 26 -12.04 15.59 -3.81
C THR A 26 -11.43 14.36 -4.44
N GLY A 27 -12.08 13.22 -4.27
CA GLY A 27 -11.63 11.94 -4.79
C GLY A 27 -12.79 10.94 -4.83
N THR A 28 -12.53 9.77 -5.38
CA THR A 28 -13.48 8.64 -5.36
C THR A 28 -13.66 8.12 -3.93
N ALA A 29 -14.70 7.31 -3.71
CA ALA A 29 -14.98 6.67 -2.41
C ALA A 29 -13.75 5.93 -1.84
N ASN A 30 -13.00 5.24 -2.70
CA ASN A 30 -11.81 4.47 -2.35
C ASN A 30 -10.51 5.29 -2.31
N HIS A 31 -10.56 6.62 -2.40
CA HIS A 31 -9.36 7.45 -2.27
C HIS A 31 -8.93 7.49 -0.80
N PRO A 32 -7.71 7.01 -0.45
CA PRO A 32 -7.26 6.98 0.94
C PRO A 32 -6.66 8.32 1.37
N LEU A 33 -7.09 8.79 2.55
CA LEU A 33 -6.50 9.92 3.26
C LEU A 33 -5.96 9.45 4.60
N LEU A 34 -4.80 9.97 5.00
CA LEU A 34 -4.26 9.69 6.32
C LEU A 34 -5.10 10.44 7.35
N CYS A 35 -5.56 9.72 8.37
CA CYS A 35 -6.35 10.27 9.47
C CYS A 35 -5.71 9.92 10.81
N LEU A 36 -5.84 10.83 11.77
CA LEU A 36 -5.59 10.53 13.18
C LEU A 36 -6.86 9.94 13.79
N VAL A 37 -6.74 8.72 14.31
CA VAL A 37 -7.83 7.99 14.95
C VAL A 37 -7.46 7.60 16.38
N ASP A 38 -8.45 7.37 17.21
CA ASP A 38 -8.27 6.76 18.53
C ASP A 38 -8.50 5.24 18.40
N VAL A 39 -7.44 4.46 18.61
CA VAL A 39 -7.49 3.00 18.66
C VAL A 39 -7.30 2.57 20.10
N ALA A 40 -8.41 2.26 20.79
CA ALA A 40 -8.40 1.81 22.18
C ALA A 40 -7.67 2.76 23.16
N GLY A 41 -7.77 4.08 22.93
CA GLY A 41 -7.13 5.12 23.73
C GLY A 41 -5.76 5.57 23.21
N VAL A 42 -5.25 4.96 22.14
CA VAL A 42 -3.98 5.34 21.51
C VAL A 42 -4.25 6.19 20.27
N PRO A 43 -3.69 7.41 20.17
CA PRO A 43 -3.75 8.20 18.95
C PRO A 43 -2.88 7.54 17.88
N THR A 44 -3.48 7.14 16.76
CA THR A 44 -2.82 6.36 15.70
C THR A 44 -3.10 6.97 14.33
N LEU A 45 -2.07 7.02 13.49
CA LEU A 45 -2.21 7.38 12.08
C LEU A 45 -2.68 6.18 11.28
N LEU A 46 -3.87 6.25 10.69
CA LEU A 46 -4.41 5.22 9.82
C LEU A 46 -4.94 5.80 8.52
N TRP A 47 -4.78 5.05 7.45
CA TRP A 47 -5.46 5.33 6.19
C TRP A 47 -6.95 5.07 6.34
N LYS A 48 -7.77 6.07 5.99
CA LYS A 48 -9.21 5.92 5.83
C LYS A 48 -9.58 6.23 4.40
N LEU A 49 -10.48 5.45 3.84
CA LEU A 49 -11.10 5.75 2.56
C LEU A 49 -12.05 6.95 2.72
N ILE A 50 -12.25 7.74 1.66
CA ILE A 50 -13.15 8.90 1.72
C ILE A 50 -14.57 8.49 2.16
N ASP A 51 -15.05 7.29 1.81
CA ASP A 51 -16.37 6.79 2.24
C ASP A 51 -16.45 6.40 3.73
N GLU A 52 -15.32 6.10 4.37
CA GLU A 52 -15.19 5.79 5.79
C GLU A 52 -15.04 7.05 6.66
N ILE A 53 -14.66 8.18 6.05
CA ILE A 53 -14.44 9.46 6.74
C ILE A 53 -15.78 10.10 7.09
N LYS A 54 -15.89 10.56 8.34
CA LYS A 54 -17.10 11.17 8.89
C LYS A 54 -16.80 12.56 9.46
N PRO A 55 -17.79 13.47 9.51
CA PRO A 55 -17.66 14.72 10.26
C PRO A 55 -17.20 14.45 11.70
N GLY A 56 -16.17 15.16 12.13
CA GLY A 56 -15.55 14.96 13.45
C GLY A 56 -14.25 14.16 13.43
N ASP A 57 -13.97 13.39 12.38
CA ASP A 57 -12.67 12.75 12.18
C ASP A 57 -11.57 13.81 11.99
N TYR A 58 -10.31 13.40 12.14
CA TYR A 58 -9.16 14.29 11.97
C TYR A 58 -8.30 13.85 10.77
N ALA A 59 -8.34 14.62 9.69
CA ALA A 59 -7.49 14.40 8.52
C ALA A 59 -6.10 15.00 8.75
N VAL A 60 -5.06 14.29 8.30
CA VAL A 60 -3.67 14.74 8.44
C VAL A 60 -3.32 15.67 7.27
N ILE A 61 -2.88 16.87 7.62
CA ILE A 61 -2.47 17.92 6.71
C ILE A 61 -0.96 18.15 6.87
N GLN A 62 -0.21 18.15 5.77
CA GLN A 62 1.22 18.46 5.81
C GLN A 62 1.44 19.97 5.94
N ARG A 63 2.13 20.43 7.00
CA ARG A 63 2.31 21.89 7.26
C ARG A 63 3.13 22.61 6.19
N SER A 64 4.06 21.94 5.53
CA SER A 64 4.84 22.52 4.44
C SER A 64 4.04 22.71 3.14
N ALA A 65 2.82 22.19 3.04
CA ALA A 65 1.94 22.46 1.89
C ALA A 65 1.50 23.94 1.81
N PHE A 66 1.78 24.75 2.83
CA PHE A 66 1.53 26.20 2.83
C PHE A 66 2.70 27.05 2.28
N SER A 67 3.86 26.45 1.96
CA SER A 67 5.08 27.23 1.65
C SER A 67 5.40 27.39 0.17
N VAL A 68 4.67 26.80 -0.77
CA VAL A 68 4.95 26.96 -2.21
C VAL A 68 3.65 27.16 -2.99
N ASP A 69 3.56 28.33 -3.63
CA ASP A 69 2.52 28.81 -4.56
C ASP A 69 1.18 29.34 -4.00
N CYS A 70 1.28 30.40 -3.20
CA CYS A 70 0.35 31.53 -3.17
C CYS A 70 1.10 32.81 -2.76
N ALA A 71 2.23 33.11 -3.42
CA ALA A 71 3.08 34.29 -3.14
C ALA A 71 2.45 35.63 -3.61
N GLY A 72 1.15 35.81 -3.41
CA GLY A 72 0.42 37.05 -3.71
C GLY A 72 -0.21 37.73 -2.50
N PHE A 73 -0.47 37.02 -1.40
CA PHE A 73 -1.23 37.59 -0.27
C PHE A 73 -0.86 36.93 1.07
N ALA A 74 0.33 37.23 1.60
CA ALA A 74 0.63 36.93 3.00
C ALA A 74 1.63 37.94 3.57
N ARG A 75 1.16 39.15 3.87
CA ARG A 75 1.78 39.94 4.95
C ARG A 75 1.33 39.34 6.27
N GLY A 76 2.27 38.76 7.00
CA GLY A 76 2.08 38.28 8.36
C GLY A 76 2.61 36.86 8.52
N LYS A 77 3.88 36.71 8.91
CA LYS A 77 4.35 35.47 9.54
C LYS A 77 3.62 35.38 10.89
N PRO A 78 2.89 34.30 11.21
CA PRO A 78 2.55 34.04 12.60
C PRO A 78 3.83 33.55 13.29
N GLU A 79 4.38 34.37 14.18
CA GLU A 79 5.37 33.92 15.16
C GLU A 79 4.69 32.90 16.09
N PHE A 80 5.00 31.62 15.89
CA PHE A 80 4.69 30.58 16.86
C PHE A 80 5.96 30.31 17.69
N ALA A 81 5.91 30.73 18.95
CA ALA A 81 6.96 30.47 19.94
C ALA A 81 6.99 28.97 20.32
N PRO A 82 8.16 28.39 20.62
CA PRO A 82 8.33 26.96 20.84
C PRO A 82 8.06 26.59 22.30
N THR A 83 6.79 26.62 22.73
CA THR A 83 6.41 26.15 24.08
C THR A 83 4.96 25.68 24.11
N THR A 84 4.64 24.54 23.48
CA THR A 84 3.56 23.58 23.84
C THR A 84 3.40 22.54 22.73
N TYR A 85 4.13 21.42 22.80
CA TYR A 85 4.04 20.35 21.81
C TYR A 85 2.70 19.59 21.85
N THR A 86 1.94 19.67 22.95
CA THR A 86 0.73 18.85 23.19
C THR A 86 -0.61 19.45 22.72
N VAL A 87 -0.68 20.75 22.40
CA VAL A 87 -1.97 21.47 22.32
C VAL A 87 -2.75 21.24 21.00
N GLY A 88 -2.15 20.54 20.03
CA GLY A 88 -2.72 20.38 18.69
C GLY A 88 -3.13 18.97 18.27
N VAL A 89 -2.86 17.94 19.08
CA VAL A 89 -3.11 16.52 18.71
C VAL A 89 -4.30 15.98 19.51
N PRO A 90 -5.45 15.72 18.85
CA PRO A 90 -6.63 15.14 19.49
C PRO A 90 -6.30 13.85 20.24
N GLY A 91 -6.75 13.74 21.50
CA GLY A 91 -6.58 12.53 22.33
C GLY A 91 -5.20 12.36 22.97
N LEU A 92 -4.17 13.09 22.53
CA LEU A 92 -2.78 12.88 22.98
C LEU A 92 -2.58 13.15 24.47
N VAL A 93 -3.23 14.19 25.04
CA VAL A 93 -3.13 14.50 26.47
C VAL A 93 -3.64 13.33 27.32
N ARG A 94 -4.82 12.80 26.97
CA ARG A 94 -5.43 11.66 27.67
C ARG A 94 -4.56 10.40 27.55
N PHE A 95 -3.98 10.16 26.37
CA PHE A 95 -3.06 9.05 26.14
C PHE A 95 -1.81 9.15 27.02
N LEU A 96 -1.17 10.31 27.03
CA LEU A 96 0.02 10.54 27.86
C LEU A 96 -0.29 10.43 29.35
N GLU A 97 -1.44 10.92 29.83
CA GLU A 97 -1.85 10.73 31.23
C GLU A 97 -1.96 9.24 31.59
N ALA A 98 -2.58 8.44 30.73
CA ALA A 98 -2.78 7.01 30.93
C ALA A 98 -1.47 6.19 30.81
N HIS A 99 -0.53 6.62 29.95
CA HIS A 99 0.66 5.85 29.59
C HIS A 99 2.00 6.55 29.89
N HIS A 100 2.03 7.58 30.74
CA HIS A 100 3.23 8.40 31.04
C HIS A 100 4.48 7.63 31.51
N ARG A 101 4.36 6.36 31.91
CA ARG A 101 5.48 5.50 32.34
C ARG A 101 5.97 4.55 31.26
N ASP A 102 5.29 4.51 30.12
CA ASP A 102 5.63 3.67 28.98
C ASP A 102 6.58 4.45 28.05
N PRO A 103 7.82 3.97 27.83
CA PRO A 103 8.75 4.63 26.92
C PRO A 103 8.23 4.72 25.48
N ASP A 104 7.40 3.78 25.04
CA ASP A 104 6.82 3.78 23.68
C ASP A 104 5.78 4.90 23.51
N ALA A 105 5.08 5.27 24.59
CA ALA A 105 4.13 6.37 24.57
C ALA A 105 4.79 7.73 24.31
N GLN A 106 6.02 7.92 24.81
CA GLN A 106 6.78 9.14 24.53
C GLN A 106 7.21 9.21 23.06
N ALA A 107 7.64 8.09 22.47
CA ALA A 107 8.02 8.03 21.06
C ALA A 107 6.84 8.38 20.13
N ILE A 108 5.64 7.84 20.42
CA ILE A 108 4.41 8.18 19.69
C ILE A 108 4.09 9.68 19.81
N ALA A 109 4.20 10.24 21.02
CA ALA A 109 3.95 11.65 21.23
C ALA A 109 4.93 12.54 20.46
N ASP A 110 6.22 12.20 20.48
CA ASP A 110 7.24 12.94 19.74
C ASP A 110 6.96 12.92 18.23
N GLU A 111 6.59 11.76 17.67
CA GLU A 111 6.24 11.63 16.25
C GLU A 111 5.02 12.45 15.87
N LEU A 112 3.97 12.44 16.70
CA LEU A 112 2.74 13.17 16.42
C LEU A 112 2.90 14.68 16.60
N THR A 113 3.90 15.14 17.36
CA THR A 113 4.06 16.54 17.77
C THR A 113 5.29 17.24 17.21
N ASP A 114 6.09 16.57 16.38
CA ASP A 114 7.29 17.15 15.74
C ASP A 114 7.03 18.33 14.79
N GLY A 115 5.75 18.69 14.58
CA GLY A 115 5.34 19.85 13.81
C GLY A 115 5.28 19.63 12.30
N ARG A 116 5.54 18.41 11.79
CA ARG A 116 5.36 18.08 10.37
C ARG A 116 3.90 18.16 9.94
N PHE A 117 3.00 17.77 10.84
CA PHE A 117 1.59 17.62 10.56
C PHE A 117 0.68 18.59 11.33
N TYR A 118 -0.49 18.79 10.75
CA TYR A 118 -1.63 19.44 11.36
C TYR A 118 -2.84 18.51 11.25
N TYR A 119 -3.55 18.30 12.36
CA TYR A 119 -4.68 17.37 12.44
C TYR A 119 -5.97 18.15 12.30
N ALA A 120 -6.45 18.30 11.07
CA ALA A 120 -7.59 19.14 10.72
C ALA A 120 -8.90 18.39 10.95
N LYS A 121 -9.83 19.00 11.70
CA LYS A 121 -11.13 18.37 11.95
C LYS A 121 -11.97 18.39 10.67
N VAL A 122 -12.48 17.25 10.25
CA VAL A 122 -13.39 17.11 9.12
C VAL A 122 -14.73 17.73 9.50
N ALA A 123 -15.17 18.71 8.70
CA ALA A 123 -16.47 19.36 8.84
C ALA A 123 -17.55 18.61 8.08
N SER A 124 -17.25 18.13 6.87
CA SER A 124 -18.21 17.43 6.02
C SER A 124 -17.54 16.54 4.99
N VAL A 125 -18.23 15.47 4.61
CA VAL A 125 -17.98 14.72 3.37
C VAL A 125 -19.26 14.79 2.54
N THR A 126 -19.16 15.32 1.32
CA THR A 126 -20.34 15.58 0.47
C THR A 126 -20.16 14.99 -0.91
N ASP A 127 -21.23 14.39 -1.45
CA ASP A 127 -21.29 14.01 -2.86
C ASP A 127 -20.97 15.22 -3.75
N ALA A 128 -20.09 15.01 -4.72
CA ALA A 128 -19.62 16.02 -5.67
C ALA A 128 -19.92 15.60 -7.12
N GLY A 129 -20.89 14.71 -7.31
CA GLY A 129 -21.33 14.20 -8.61
C GLY A 129 -20.33 13.25 -9.28
N VAL A 130 -20.58 12.98 -10.55
CA VAL A 130 -19.68 12.20 -11.41
C VAL A 130 -18.71 13.16 -12.11
N GLN A 131 -17.42 12.87 -12.04
CA GLN A 131 -16.36 13.68 -12.64
C GLN A 131 -15.29 12.81 -13.30
N PRO A 132 -14.51 13.34 -14.25
CA PRO A 132 -13.33 12.66 -14.76
C PRO A 132 -12.30 12.51 -13.65
N VAL A 133 -11.95 11.27 -13.34
CA VAL A 133 -10.96 10.93 -12.31
C VAL A 133 -9.67 10.52 -12.97
N TYR A 134 -8.57 10.98 -12.37
CA TYR A 134 -7.23 10.65 -12.82
C TYR A 134 -6.48 9.92 -11.72
N SER A 135 -5.83 8.82 -12.09
CA SER A 135 -4.86 8.16 -11.22
C SER A 135 -3.49 8.80 -11.43
N LEU A 136 -2.82 9.10 -10.32
CA LEU A 136 -1.50 9.70 -10.30
C LEU A 136 -0.49 8.69 -9.77
N ARG A 137 0.68 8.62 -10.40
CA ARG A 137 1.85 7.96 -9.81
C ARG A 137 2.79 9.01 -9.25
N VAL A 138 3.12 8.88 -7.97
CA VAL A 138 4.20 9.65 -7.35
C VAL A 138 5.28 8.65 -6.93
N ASP A 139 6.51 8.87 -7.41
CA ASP A 139 7.65 8.02 -7.06
C ASP A 139 8.15 8.39 -5.66
N THR A 140 7.61 7.73 -4.64
CA THR A 140 7.98 7.91 -3.25
C THR A 140 8.24 6.57 -2.58
N ALA A 141 9.17 6.55 -1.61
CA ALA A 141 9.54 5.34 -0.88
C ALA A 141 8.41 4.84 0.04
N ASP A 142 7.52 5.74 0.46
CA ASP A 142 6.46 5.51 1.44
C ASP A 142 5.06 5.37 0.81
N HIS A 143 4.98 5.40 -0.53
CA HIS A 143 3.73 5.39 -1.29
C HIS A 143 2.72 6.49 -0.89
N ALA A 144 3.16 7.58 -0.23
CA ALA A 144 2.33 8.70 0.14
C ALA A 144 2.63 9.97 -0.68
N PHE A 145 1.63 10.83 -0.86
CA PHE A 145 1.77 12.12 -1.54
C PHE A 145 0.77 13.16 -1.03
N ILE A 146 0.97 14.43 -1.37
CA ILE A 146 0.13 15.54 -0.90
C ILE A 146 -0.88 15.98 -1.97
N THR A 147 -2.17 16.01 -1.59
CA THR A 147 -3.28 16.51 -2.42
C THR A 147 -3.98 17.66 -1.70
N ASN A 148 -3.85 18.89 -2.21
CA ASN A 148 -4.42 20.09 -1.59
C ASN A 148 -4.12 20.22 -0.07
N GLY A 149 -2.91 19.79 0.33
CA GLY A 149 -2.46 19.77 1.73
C GLY A 149 -2.75 18.48 2.50
N PHE A 150 -3.66 17.62 2.02
CA PHE A 150 -3.96 16.33 2.64
C PHE A 150 -2.89 15.31 2.30
N VAL A 151 -2.56 14.44 3.26
CA VAL A 151 -1.71 13.27 3.03
C VAL A 151 -2.57 12.15 2.43
N SER A 152 -2.26 11.76 1.19
CA SER A 152 -2.92 10.68 0.43
C SER A 152 -1.97 9.52 0.19
N HIS A 153 -2.52 8.35 -0.13
CA HIS A 153 -1.73 7.16 -0.51
C HIS A 153 -1.91 6.85 -1.99
N ASN A 154 -0.85 6.36 -2.64
CA ASN A 154 -0.86 5.87 -4.01
C ASN A 154 -1.69 4.58 -4.08
N THR A 155 -2.76 4.55 -4.85
CA THR A 155 -3.62 3.35 -5.02
C THR A 155 -3.59 2.81 -6.44
N GLU A 156 -2.40 2.59 -6.98
CA GLU A 156 -2.26 1.78 -8.20
C GLU A 156 -1.63 0.44 -7.85
N ALA A 157 -2.43 -0.62 -7.96
CA ALA A 157 -1.95 -1.99 -8.02
C ALA A 157 -2.22 -2.51 -9.43
N ARG A 158 -1.17 -3.03 -10.08
CA ARG A 158 -1.28 -3.72 -11.36
C ARG A 158 -0.43 -4.97 -11.32
N LEU A 159 -0.82 -5.96 -12.10
CA LEU A 159 -0.01 -7.15 -12.28
C LEU A 159 1.35 -6.76 -12.87
N THR A 160 2.40 -7.32 -12.30
CA THR A 160 3.74 -7.20 -12.89
C THR A 160 3.80 -8.01 -14.19
N PRO A 161 4.76 -7.73 -15.09
CA PRO A 161 4.94 -8.55 -16.28
C PRO A 161 5.09 -10.06 -15.98
N LEU A 162 5.78 -10.42 -14.89
CA LEU A 162 5.87 -11.82 -14.46
C LEU A 162 4.53 -12.38 -13.96
N ALA A 163 3.71 -11.57 -13.27
CA ALA A 163 2.38 -12.01 -12.87
C ALA A 163 1.46 -12.23 -14.08
N MET A 164 1.66 -11.51 -15.19
CA MET A 164 0.95 -11.79 -16.44
C MET A 164 1.34 -13.15 -17.03
N GLU A 165 2.60 -13.59 -16.91
CA GLU A 165 3.03 -14.94 -17.32
C GLU A 165 2.40 -16.05 -16.46
N MET A 166 1.92 -15.74 -15.24
CA MET A 166 1.15 -16.69 -14.44
C MET A 166 -0.25 -16.92 -15.02
N LEU A 167 -0.85 -15.90 -15.64
CA LEU A 167 -2.23 -15.90 -16.17
C LEU A 167 -2.30 -16.05 -17.69
N ARG A 168 -1.15 -16.15 -18.35
CA ARG A 168 -1.07 -16.17 -19.80
C ARG A 168 -1.85 -17.35 -20.37
N GLU A 169 -2.71 -17.08 -21.35
CA GLU A 169 -3.55 -18.06 -22.04
C GLU A 169 -4.51 -18.82 -21.11
N ILE A 170 -4.87 -18.24 -19.95
CA ILE A 170 -5.81 -18.86 -19.01
C ILE A 170 -7.22 -19.01 -19.59
N ASP A 171 -7.60 -18.13 -20.52
CA ASP A 171 -8.90 -18.15 -21.22
C ASP A 171 -8.93 -19.13 -22.41
N GLU A 172 -7.84 -19.83 -22.70
CA GLU A 172 -7.71 -20.79 -23.82
C GLU A 172 -7.87 -22.25 -23.36
N GLU A 173 -8.69 -22.50 -22.34
CA GLU A 173 -8.95 -23.84 -21.78
C GLU A 173 -7.65 -24.58 -21.36
N THR A 174 -6.64 -23.82 -20.90
CA THR A 174 -5.33 -24.37 -20.53
C THR A 174 -5.29 -25.01 -19.14
N VAL A 175 -6.30 -24.75 -18.30
CA VAL A 175 -6.45 -25.27 -16.94
C VAL A 175 -7.90 -25.58 -16.63
N ASP A 176 -8.15 -26.50 -15.69
CA ASP A 176 -9.50 -26.82 -15.25
C ASP A 176 -10.07 -25.72 -14.35
N PHE A 177 -11.33 -25.38 -14.59
CA PHE A 177 -12.11 -24.43 -13.78
C PHE A 177 -13.20 -25.16 -13.00
N ILE A 178 -13.45 -24.71 -11.77
CA ILE A 178 -14.53 -25.19 -10.92
C ILE A 178 -15.50 -24.05 -10.59
N PRO A 179 -16.77 -24.36 -10.26
CA PRO A 179 -17.68 -23.36 -9.74
C PRO A 179 -17.14 -22.79 -8.42
N ASN A 180 -17.25 -21.47 -8.25
CA ASN A 180 -16.98 -20.81 -6.99
C ASN A 180 -18.02 -21.20 -5.91
N TYR A 181 -17.86 -20.69 -4.68
CA TYR A 181 -18.66 -21.12 -3.53
C TYR A 181 -20.19 -21.00 -3.68
N ASP A 182 -20.69 -20.03 -4.46
CA ASP A 182 -22.12 -19.81 -4.72
C ASP A 182 -22.57 -20.29 -6.11
N GLY A 183 -21.65 -20.89 -6.88
CA GLY A 183 -21.88 -21.48 -8.20
C GLY A 183 -22.19 -20.47 -9.31
N ARG A 184 -21.98 -19.17 -9.09
CA ARG A 184 -22.30 -18.12 -10.07
C ARG A 184 -21.19 -17.86 -11.08
N VAL A 185 -19.94 -18.04 -10.68
CA VAL A 185 -18.77 -17.83 -11.54
C VAL A 185 -17.83 -19.01 -11.44
N GLN A 186 -16.93 -19.12 -12.41
CA GLN A 186 -15.92 -20.17 -12.46
C GLN A 186 -14.59 -19.60 -11.91
N GLU A 187 -13.84 -20.41 -11.19
CA GLU A 187 -12.49 -20.09 -10.72
C GLU A 187 -11.49 -21.18 -11.14
N PRO A 188 -10.26 -20.81 -11.52
CA PRO A 188 -9.25 -21.78 -11.94
C PRO A 188 -8.74 -22.58 -10.74
N THR A 189 -8.59 -23.89 -10.91
CA THR A 189 -8.03 -24.77 -9.86
C THR A 189 -6.53 -24.57 -9.67
N VAL A 190 -5.83 -24.22 -10.75
CA VAL A 190 -4.40 -23.89 -10.81
C VAL A 190 -4.19 -22.79 -11.85
N LEU A 191 -3.08 -22.06 -11.76
CA LEU A 191 -2.70 -21.08 -12.77
C LEU A 191 -1.76 -21.71 -13.82
N PRO A 192 -1.80 -21.28 -15.10
CA PRO A 192 -0.91 -21.75 -16.15
C PRO A 192 0.59 -21.73 -15.80
N SER A 193 1.03 -20.74 -15.01
CA SER A 193 2.39 -20.68 -14.43
C SER A 193 3.52 -20.90 -15.44
N ARG A 194 3.65 -20.04 -16.45
CA ARG A 194 4.69 -20.17 -17.51
C ARG A 194 6.14 -20.04 -17.04
N PHE A 195 6.36 -19.85 -15.74
CA PHE A 195 7.67 -19.97 -15.09
C PHE A 195 7.51 -20.74 -13.76
N PRO A 196 8.58 -21.35 -13.22
CA PRO A 196 8.52 -22.18 -12.01
C PRO A 196 8.38 -21.32 -10.73
N ASN A 197 7.20 -20.74 -10.52
CA ASN A 197 6.91 -19.75 -9.49
C ASN A 197 7.19 -20.25 -8.06
N LEU A 198 6.85 -21.51 -7.76
CA LEU A 198 7.05 -22.10 -6.42
C LEU A 198 8.53 -22.09 -6.01
N LEU A 199 9.44 -22.39 -6.94
CA LEU A 199 10.89 -22.39 -6.67
C LEU A 199 11.48 -20.98 -6.77
N ALA A 200 10.96 -20.15 -7.68
CA ALA A 200 11.45 -18.79 -7.86
C ALA A 200 11.13 -17.90 -6.66
N ASN A 201 9.90 -17.94 -6.15
CA ASN A 201 9.45 -17.12 -5.03
C ASN A 201 9.46 -17.84 -3.68
N GLY A 202 9.55 -19.16 -3.67
CA GLY A 202 9.45 -19.95 -2.45
C GLY A 202 8.01 -20.09 -1.93
N SER A 203 7.89 -20.75 -0.79
CA SER A 203 6.62 -20.89 -0.07
C SER A 203 6.89 -21.21 1.40
N GLY A 204 6.15 -20.56 2.30
CA GLY A 204 6.20 -20.81 3.74
C GLY A 204 4.80 -21.09 4.28
N GLY A 205 4.67 -22.05 5.18
CA GLY A 205 3.38 -22.36 5.81
C GLY A 205 3.54 -23.16 7.10
N ILE A 206 2.73 -22.84 8.10
CA ILE A 206 2.65 -23.52 9.41
C ILE A 206 1.25 -24.11 9.61
N ALA A 207 0.90 -25.07 8.78
CA ALA A 207 -0.37 -25.80 8.93
C ALA A 207 -0.31 -26.72 10.16
N VAL A 208 -1.46 -27.05 10.74
CA VAL A 208 -1.55 -27.93 11.92
C VAL A 208 -0.94 -29.29 11.59
N GLY A 209 0.23 -29.58 12.18
CA GLY A 209 0.95 -30.85 12.01
C GLY A 209 1.91 -30.92 10.82
N MET A 210 2.00 -29.90 9.95
CA MET A 210 2.98 -29.85 8.85
C MET A 210 3.48 -28.43 8.62
N ALA A 211 4.79 -28.25 8.69
CA ALA A 211 5.46 -27.01 8.31
C ALA A 211 6.14 -27.17 6.95
N THR A 212 6.02 -26.18 6.09
CA THR A 212 6.72 -26.11 4.80
C THR A 212 7.54 -24.83 4.75
N ASN A 213 8.78 -24.94 4.26
CA ASN A 213 9.66 -23.81 4.01
C ASN A 213 10.51 -24.10 2.78
N ILE A 214 10.13 -23.50 1.64
CA ILE A 214 10.83 -23.59 0.37
C ILE A 214 11.47 -22.22 0.11
N PRO A 215 12.80 -22.13 0.00
CA PRO A 215 13.46 -20.85 -0.23
C PRO A 215 13.34 -20.39 -1.69
N PRO A 216 13.42 -19.07 -1.95
CA PRO A 216 13.46 -18.52 -3.31
C PRO A 216 14.78 -18.84 -4.02
N HIS A 217 14.74 -18.96 -5.35
CA HIS A 217 15.89 -19.29 -6.20
C HIS A 217 15.97 -18.36 -7.42
N ASN A 218 17.16 -18.28 -8.02
CA ASN A 218 17.39 -17.47 -9.20
C ASN A 218 16.63 -18.01 -10.43
N LEU A 219 15.82 -17.16 -11.07
CA LEU A 219 15.01 -17.56 -12.22
C LEU A 219 15.83 -18.07 -13.42
N ARG A 220 17.05 -17.55 -13.65
CA ARG A 220 17.91 -17.99 -14.76
C ARG A 220 18.46 -19.39 -14.52
N GLU A 221 18.91 -19.66 -13.29
CA GLU A 221 19.39 -20.99 -12.90
C GLU A 221 18.27 -22.03 -12.96
N LEU A 222 17.07 -21.65 -12.53
CA LEU A 222 15.88 -22.49 -12.67
C LEU A 222 15.55 -22.75 -14.15
N ALA A 223 15.61 -21.73 -15.01
CA ALA A 223 15.37 -21.90 -16.44
C ALA A 223 16.39 -22.85 -17.09
N GLU A 224 17.68 -22.73 -16.75
CA GLU A 224 18.73 -23.65 -17.21
C GLU A 224 18.47 -25.10 -16.77
N ALA A 225 18.02 -25.30 -15.53
CA ALA A 225 17.64 -26.62 -15.03
C ALA A 225 16.42 -27.18 -15.77
N VAL A 226 15.39 -26.36 -15.98
CA VAL A 226 14.18 -26.74 -16.73
C VAL A 226 14.52 -27.11 -18.18
N PHE A 227 15.34 -26.32 -18.88
CA PHE A 227 15.75 -26.63 -20.25
C PHE A 227 16.52 -27.95 -20.32
N TRP A 228 17.42 -28.21 -19.35
CA TRP A 228 18.09 -29.50 -19.31
C TRP A 228 17.11 -30.66 -19.12
N CYS A 229 16.13 -30.54 -18.21
CA CYS A 229 15.11 -31.57 -18.02
C CYS A 229 14.25 -31.79 -19.27
N LEU A 230 13.95 -30.73 -20.03
CA LEU A 230 13.21 -30.84 -21.29
C LEU A 230 14.04 -31.56 -22.37
N ASP A 231 15.32 -31.22 -22.50
CA ASP A 231 16.24 -31.86 -23.46
C ASP A 231 16.55 -33.32 -23.10
N ASN A 232 16.44 -33.68 -21.82
CA ASN A 232 16.78 -35.00 -21.27
C ASN A 232 15.56 -35.60 -20.55
N PHE A 233 14.40 -35.59 -21.21
CA PHE A 233 13.12 -36.01 -20.62
C PHE A 233 13.05 -37.49 -20.20
N ASP A 234 13.99 -38.31 -20.65
CA ASP A 234 14.13 -39.74 -20.37
C ASP A 234 15.19 -40.06 -19.29
N ALA A 235 15.86 -39.03 -18.75
CA ALA A 235 16.83 -39.20 -17.69
C ALA A 235 16.16 -39.73 -16.41
N ASP A 236 16.89 -40.59 -15.68
CA ASP A 236 16.44 -41.06 -14.38
C ASP A 236 16.59 -39.97 -13.29
N GLU A 237 16.04 -40.25 -12.11
CA GLU A 237 16.02 -39.29 -10.98
C GLU A 237 17.43 -38.92 -10.51
N GLU A 238 18.39 -39.86 -10.55
CA GLU A 238 19.76 -39.63 -10.09
C GLU A 238 20.52 -38.70 -11.04
N ALA A 239 20.43 -38.97 -12.35
CA ALA A 239 21.01 -38.13 -13.39
C ALA A 239 20.38 -36.74 -13.38
N THR A 240 19.06 -36.68 -13.23
CA THR A 240 18.31 -35.41 -13.15
C THR A 240 18.74 -34.61 -11.93
N LEU A 241 18.75 -35.21 -10.75
CA LEU A 241 19.13 -34.53 -9.50
C LEU A 241 20.55 -33.96 -9.60
N LYS A 242 21.49 -34.74 -10.12
CA LYS A 242 22.86 -34.29 -10.33
C LYS A 242 22.92 -33.08 -11.27
N ALA A 243 22.26 -33.16 -12.42
CA ALA A 243 22.27 -32.10 -13.42
C ALA A 243 21.59 -30.81 -12.94
N VAL A 244 20.47 -30.90 -12.22
CA VAL A 244 19.79 -29.70 -11.68
C VAL A 244 20.59 -29.07 -10.53
N THR A 245 21.22 -29.88 -9.68
CA THR A 245 22.07 -29.37 -8.57
C THR A 245 23.33 -28.68 -9.10
N GLU A 246 23.88 -29.15 -10.22
CA GLU A 246 24.97 -28.47 -10.91
C GLU A 246 24.57 -27.10 -11.48
N ARG A 247 23.29 -26.86 -11.74
CA ARG A 247 22.77 -25.60 -12.33
C ARG A 247 22.25 -24.63 -11.27
N VAL A 248 21.43 -25.12 -10.34
CA VAL A 248 20.85 -24.33 -9.25
C VAL A 248 21.87 -24.25 -8.11
N LYS A 249 22.56 -23.11 -8.00
CA LYS A 249 23.70 -22.92 -7.08
C LYS A 249 23.28 -22.81 -5.62
N GLY A 250 22.00 -22.51 -5.39
CA GLY A 250 21.39 -22.46 -4.08
C GLY A 250 20.33 -21.36 -4.00
N PRO A 251 19.79 -21.13 -2.79
CA PRO A 251 18.82 -20.07 -2.55
C PRO A 251 19.33 -18.69 -2.94
N THR A 252 18.45 -17.88 -3.53
CA THR A 252 18.71 -16.47 -3.83
C THR A 252 17.68 -15.62 -3.11
N PHE A 253 18.11 -14.95 -2.05
CA PHE A 253 17.25 -14.06 -1.28
C PHE A 253 17.28 -12.64 -1.89
N PRO A 254 16.14 -11.92 -1.87
CA PRO A 254 16.16 -10.49 -2.16
C PRO A 254 17.10 -9.76 -1.18
N PRO A 255 17.74 -8.65 -1.59
CA PRO A 255 18.62 -7.90 -0.70
C PRO A 255 17.84 -7.45 0.55
N PRO A 256 18.49 -7.38 1.73
CA PRO A 256 17.84 -6.84 2.91
C PRO A 256 17.37 -5.41 2.61
N GLY A 257 16.09 -5.16 2.88
CA GLY A 257 15.49 -3.83 2.86
C GLY A 257 15.77 -3.06 4.15
#